data_AF-A0A8I6WRZ6-F1
#
_entry.id   AF-A0A8I6WRZ6-F1
#
_cell.length_a   1.000
_cell.length_b   1.000
_cell.length_c   1.000
_cell.angle_alpha   90.00
_cell.angle_beta   90.00
_cell.angle_gamma   90.00
#
_symmetry.space_group_name_H-M   'P 1'
#
loop_
_entity.id
_entity.type
_entity.pdbx_description
1 polymer ?
#
loop_
_entity_poly.entity_id
_entity_poly.type
_entity_poly.pdbx_seq_one_letter_code
_entity_poly.pdbx_strand_id
1 'polypeptide(L)'
;MEKMKDASIPEGEEPKSDAEIVEEVLKTEVNQRKFLRNVGLKSSSNNSGIGTAVVAAHVRDLQQKLERSELQAEVMQEEMAAIKLKAEEYEAARDKELELLRKKSQEQEYKLAHLTALFGAKAL
;
A
#
# COMPACT_ATOMS: atom_id res chain seq x y z
N MET A 1 42.06 -5.60 -67.70
CA MET A 1 41.86 -4.92 -66.40
C MET A 1 40.56 -4.14 -66.49
N GLU A 2 39.56 -4.60 -65.75
CA GLU A 2 38.19 -4.08 -65.77
C GLU A 2 38.15 -2.74 -65.02
N LYS A 3 37.73 -1.68 -65.71
CA LYS A 3 37.74 -0.32 -65.18
C LYS A 3 36.55 -0.15 -64.24
N MET A 4 36.82 0.02 -62.95
CA MET A 4 35.84 0.46 -61.97
C MET A 4 35.28 1.82 -62.42
N LYS A 5 33.97 1.88 -62.69
CA LYS A 5 33.26 3.14 -62.89
C LYS A 5 33.08 3.79 -61.52
N ASP A 6 34.01 4.68 -61.17
CA ASP A 6 33.72 5.74 -60.23
C ASP A 6 32.66 6.64 -60.89
N ALA A 7 31.47 6.66 -60.34
CA ALA A 7 30.44 7.59 -60.76
C ALA A 7 30.83 8.98 -60.24
N SER A 8 31.55 9.74 -61.06
CA SER A 8 31.86 11.14 -60.77
C SER A 8 30.56 11.92 -60.58
N ILE A 9 30.40 12.51 -59.40
CA ILE A 9 29.35 13.46 -59.08
C ILE A 9 29.58 14.71 -59.95
N PRO A 10 28.57 15.24 -60.68
CA PRO A 10 28.74 16.43 -61.49
C PRO A 10 29.17 17.63 -60.62
N GLU A 11 30.19 18.36 -61.05
CA GLU A 11 30.67 19.57 -60.38
C GLU A 11 29.54 20.62 -60.29
N GLY A 12 29.07 20.90 -59.08
CA GLY A 12 28.15 22.01 -58.80
C GLY A 12 27.05 21.75 -57.76
N GLU A 13 26.77 20.51 -57.38
CA GLU A 13 25.84 20.19 -56.28
C GLU A 13 26.60 20.00 -54.96
N GLU A 14 26.15 20.67 -53.89
CA GLU A 14 26.63 20.39 -52.55
C GLU A 14 26.40 18.90 -52.22
N PRO A 15 27.39 18.20 -51.65
CA PRO A 15 27.20 16.81 -51.28
C PRO A 15 26.05 16.71 -50.29
N LYS A 16 25.10 15.82 -50.59
CA LYS A 16 23.95 15.53 -49.70
C LYS A 16 24.45 15.31 -48.28
N SER A 17 23.76 15.92 -47.33
CA SER A 17 24.03 15.72 -45.91
C SER A 17 23.73 14.25 -45.53
N ASP A 18 24.47 13.71 -44.56
CA ASP A 18 24.20 12.38 -43.99
C ASP A 18 22.72 12.21 -43.60
N ALA A 19 22.10 13.27 -43.06
CA ALA A 19 20.69 13.28 -42.69
C ALA A 19 19.76 13.07 -43.90
N GLU A 20 20.09 13.72 -45.02
CA GLU A 20 19.31 13.67 -46.27
C GLU A 20 19.47 12.31 -46.97
N ILE A 21 20.67 11.71 -46.88
CA ILE A 21 20.94 10.35 -47.35
C ILE A 21 20.14 9.34 -46.52
N VAL A 22 20.13 9.50 -45.18
CA VAL A 22 19.33 8.63 -44.31
C VAL A 22 17.85 8.78 -44.62
N GLU A 23 17.34 10.01 -44.78
CA GLU A 23 15.94 10.24 -45.18
C GLU A 23 15.59 9.56 -46.50
N GLU A 24 16.48 9.66 -47.50
CA GLU A 24 16.33 8.99 -48.79
C GLU A 24 16.30 7.46 -48.67
N VAL A 25 17.18 6.88 -47.85
CA VAL A 25 17.20 5.44 -47.58
C VAL A 25 15.90 5.01 -46.88
N LEU A 26 15.36 5.84 -45.99
CA LEU A 26 14.17 5.53 -45.20
C LEU A 26 12.83 5.81 -45.92
N LYS A 27 12.85 6.25 -47.18
CA LYS A 27 11.64 6.59 -47.99
C LYS A 27 10.56 5.50 -48.06
N THR A 28 10.91 4.23 -47.86
CA THR A 28 9.95 3.12 -47.87
C THR A 28 10.06 2.29 -46.60
N GLU A 29 8.93 1.75 -46.14
CA GLU A 29 8.90 0.90 -44.93
C GLU A 29 9.83 -0.32 -45.05
N VAL A 30 9.96 -0.89 -46.25
CA VAL A 30 10.84 -2.04 -46.51
C VAL A 30 12.29 -1.65 -46.30
N ASN A 31 12.70 -0.49 -46.81
CA ASN A 31 14.06 0.01 -46.62
C ASN A 31 14.30 0.45 -45.18
N GLN A 32 13.32 1.05 -44.51
CA GLN A 32 13.41 1.39 -43.10
C GLN A 32 13.61 0.16 -42.22
N ARG A 33 12.83 -0.91 -42.43
CA ARG A 33 13.01 -2.17 -41.68
C ARG A 33 14.37 -2.81 -41.97
N LYS A 34 14.82 -2.78 -43.22
CA LYS A 34 16.12 -3.34 -43.63
C LYS A 34 17.28 -2.53 -43.04
N PHE A 35 17.19 -1.21 -43.09
CA PHE A 35 18.16 -0.27 -42.51
C PHE A 35 18.29 -0.51 -41.00
N LEU A 36 17.16 -0.49 -40.26
CA LEU A 36 17.13 -0.76 -38.83
C LEU A 36 17.77 -2.13 -38.51
N ARG A 37 17.40 -3.18 -39.24
CA ARG A 37 17.98 -4.52 -39.05
C ARG A 37 19.49 -4.54 -39.28
N ASN A 38 19.98 -3.83 -40.29
CA ASN A 38 21.41 -3.75 -40.60
C ASN A 38 22.20 -3.01 -39.52
N VAL A 39 21.60 -2.02 -38.86
CA VAL A 39 22.23 -1.29 -37.73
C VAL A 39 21.94 -1.93 -36.37
N GLY A 40 21.38 -3.15 -36.34
CA GLY A 40 21.10 -3.89 -35.11
C GLY A 40 19.87 -3.41 -34.34
N LEU A 41 19.07 -2.50 -34.90
CA LEU A 41 17.84 -1.99 -34.31
C LEU A 41 16.64 -2.81 -34.81
N LYS A 42 15.70 -3.09 -33.91
CA LYS A 42 14.41 -3.71 -34.29
C LYS A 42 13.36 -2.62 -34.43
N SER A 43 12.56 -2.71 -35.50
CA SER A 43 11.33 -1.91 -35.58
C SER A 43 10.45 -2.26 -34.38
N SER A 44 10.01 -1.24 -33.66
CA SER A 44 9.15 -1.40 -32.49
C SER A 44 7.80 -1.95 -32.95
N SER A 45 7.55 -3.24 -32.73
CA SER A 45 6.21 -3.81 -32.87
C SER A 45 5.39 -3.44 -31.65
N ASN A 46 4.12 -3.08 -31.84
CA ASN A 46 3.12 -2.52 -30.92
C ASN A 46 2.82 -3.25 -29.60
N ASN A 47 3.80 -3.88 -28.94
CA ASN A 47 3.62 -4.65 -27.71
C ASN A 47 3.51 -3.77 -26.44
N SER A 48 3.50 -2.43 -26.58
CA SER A 48 3.39 -1.50 -25.47
C SER A 48 2.07 -1.61 -24.70
N GLY A 49 0.99 -2.10 -25.34
CA GLY A 49 -0.34 -2.25 -24.75
C GLY A 49 -0.49 -3.41 -23.75
N ILE A 50 0.30 -4.49 -23.91
CA ILE A 50 0.20 -5.67 -23.04
C ILE A 50 0.76 -5.34 -21.65
N GLY A 51 1.89 -4.63 -21.59
CA GLY A 51 2.47 -4.16 -20.33
C GLY A 51 1.54 -3.21 -19.58
N THR A 52 0.87 -2.29 -20.28
CA THR A 52 -0.08 -1.35 -19.67
C THR A 52 -1.34 -2.04 -19.16
N ALA A 53 -1.87 -3.02 -19.89
CA ALA A 53 -3.05 -3.77 -19.45
C ALA A 53 -2.78 -4.63 -18.21
N VAL A 54 -1.61 -5.27 -18.14
CA VAL A 54 -1.19 -6.06 -16.97
C VAL A 54 -1.00 -5.16 -15.74
N VAL A 55 -0.37 -3.99 -15.91
CA VAL A 55 -0.22 -3.00 -14.84
C VAL A 55 -1.57 -2.50 -14.37
N ALA A 56 -2.49 -2.16 -15.28
CA ALA A 56 -3.83 -1.70 -14.93
C ALA A 56 -4.66 -2.77 -14.17
N ALA A 57 -4.52 -4.05 -14.54
CA ALA A 57 -5.17 -5.14 -13.82
C ALA A 57 -4.60 -5.30 -12.40
N HIS A 58 -3.28 -5.17 -12.24
CA HIS A 58 -2.65 -5.24 -10.94
C HIS A 58 -3.02 -4.07 -10.02
N VAL A 59 -3.11 -2.84 -10.57
CA VAL A 59 -3.57 -1.67 -9.82
C VAL A 59 -5.00 -1.87 -9.31
N ARG A 60 -5.91 -2.41 -10.13
CA ARG A 60 -7.27 -2.74 -9.68
C ARG A 60 -7.30 -3.77 -8.55
N ASP A 61 -6.48 -4.82 -8.65
CA ASP A 61 -6.39 -5.84 -7.60
C ASP A 61 -5.88 -5.25 -6.28
N LEU A 62 -4.86 -4.39 -6.33
CA LEU A 62 -4.35 -3.68 -5.14
C LEU A 62 -5.39 -2.75 -4.52
N GLN A 63 -6.14 -2.01 -5.35
CA GLN A 63 -7.23 -1.14 -4.87
C GLN A 63 -8.31 -1.95 -4.17
N GLN A 64 -8.72 -3.08 -4.73
CA GLN A 64 -9.73 -3.94 -4.11
C GLN A 64 -9.23 -4.55 -2.80
N LYS A 65 -7.95 -4.92 -2.72
CA LYS A 65 -7.33 -5.41 -1.48
C LYS A 65 -7.27 -4.32 -0.41
N LEU A 66 -6.96 -3.08 -0.80
CA LEU A 66 -6.94 -1.94 0.09
C LEU A 66 -8.34 -1.69 0.68
N GLU A 67 -9.37 -1.60 -0.17
CA GLU A 67 -10.75 -1.39 0.28
C GLU A 67 -11.21 -2.49 1.25
N ARG A 68 -10.91 -3.76 0.95
CA ARG A 68 -11.21 -4.88 1.86
C ARG A 68 -10.46 -4.76 3.20
N SER A 69 -9.19 -4.35 3.15
CA SER A 69 -8.38 -4.16 4.35
C SER A 69 -8.89 -3.01 5.21
N GLU A 70 -9.33 -1.91 4.60
CA GLU A 70 -9.89 -0.76 5.30
C GLU A 70 -11.19 -1.13 6.01
N LEU A 71 -12.10 -1.83 5.32
CA LEU A 71 -13.34 -2.35 5.93
C LEU A 71 -13.05 -3.30 7.09
N GLN A 72 -12.06 -4.19 6.95
CA GLN A 72 -11.68 -5.10 8.02
C GLN A 72 -11.09 -4.35 9.23
N ALA A 73 -10.27 -3.33 8.99
CA ALA A 73 -9.70 -2.51 10.04
C ALA A 73 -10.78 -1.73 10.81
N GLU A 74 -11.77 -1.19 10.10
CA GLU A 74 -12.92 -0.50 10.70
C GLU A 74 -13.73 -1.43 11.61
N VAL A 75 -14.05 -2.64 11.13
CA VAL A 75 -14.76 -3.66 11.94
C VAL A 75 -13.95 -4.02 13.19
N MET A 76 -12.64 -4.26 13.05
CA MET A 76 -11.79 -4.58 14.21
C MET A 76 -11.72 -3.43 15.21
N GLN A 77 -11.71 -2.18 14.74
CA GLN A 77 -11.71 -1.00 15.60
C GLN A 77 -13.03 -0.88 16.36
N GLU A 78 -14.18 -1.14 15.71
CA GLU A 78 -15.49 -1.16 16.34
C GLU A 78 -15.60 -2.26 17.40
N GLU A 79 -15.16 -3.49 17.09
CA GLU A 79 -15.15 -4.61 18.03
C GLU A 79 -14.28 -4.30 19.26
N MET A 80 -13.09 -3.72 19.06
CA MET A 80 -12.21 -3.31 20.15
C MET A 80 -12.84 -2.21 21.02
N ALA A 81 -13.53 -1.24 20.41
CA ALA A 81 -14.24 -0.21 21.15
C ALA A 81 -15.38 -0.80 21.99
N ALA A 82 -16.14 -1.75 21.44
CA ALA A 82 -17.21 -2.44 22.15
C ALA A 82 -16.70 -3.29 23.32
N ILE A 83 -15.58 -4.00 23.14
CA ILE A 83 -14.93 -4.77 24.20
C ILE A 83 -14.45 -3.84 25.31
N LYS A 84 -13.79 -2.73 24.95
CA LYS A 84 -13.30 -1.75 25.92
C LYS A 84 -14.44 -1.16 26.74
N LEU A 85 -15.54 -0.76 26.10
CA LEU A 85 -16.71 -0.24 26.81
C LEU A 85 -17.27 -1.26 27.81
N LYS A 86 -17.43 -2.52 27.39
CA LYS A 86 -17.89 -3.59 28.30
C LYS A 86 -16.92 -3.81 29.45
N ALA A 87 -15.62 -3.78 29.20
CA ALA A 87 -14.62 -3.94 30.25
C ALA A 87 -14.71 -2.81 31.29
N GLU A 88 -14.85 -1.56 30.85
CA GLU A 88 -15.05 -0.40 31.74
C GLU A 88 -16.36 -0.53 32.56
N GLU A 89 -17.44 -1.00 31.94
CA GLU A 89 -18.71 -1.26 32.63
C GLU A 89 -18.58 -2.36 33.69
N TYR A 90 -17.90 -3.46 33.37
CA TYR A 90 -17.65 -4.56 34.32
C TYR A 90 -16.76 -4.11 35.48
N GLU A 91 -15.71 -3.34 35.21
CA GLU A 91 -14.83 -2.81 36.24
C GLU A 91 -15.59 -1.85 37.17
N ALA A 92 -16.40 -0.94 36.62
CA ALA A 92 -17.23 -0.03 37.41
C ALA A 92 -18.28 -0.78 38.26
N ALA A 93 -18.85 -1.88 37.76
CA ALA A 93 -19.77 -2.71 38.52
C ALA A 93 -19.06 -3.43 39.68
N ARG A 94 -17.88 -4.01 39.40
CA ARG A 94 -17.03 -4.68 40.38
C ARG A 94 -16.58 -3.72 41.50
N ASP A 95 -16.18 -2.51 41.15
CA ASP A 95 -15.73 -1.52 42.13
C ASP A 95 -16.85 -1.09 43.07
N LYS A 96 -18.08 -0.92 42.55
CA LYS A 96 -19.26 -0.67 43.39
C LYS A 96 -19.52 -1.81 44.37
N GLU A 97 -19.42 -3.06 43.91
CA GLU A 97 -19.58 -4.23 44.78
C GLU A 97 -18.50 -4.28 45.88
N LEU A 98 -17.24 -4.02 45.52
CA LEU A 98 -16.14 -3.94 46.48
C LEU A 98 -16.35 -2.82 47.51
N GLU A 99 -16.84 -1.66 47.09
CA GLU A 99 -17.15 -0.55 48.00
C GLU A 99 -18.24 -0.92 49.00
N LEU A 100 -19.30 -1.62 48.55
CA LEU A 100 -20.37 -2.10 49.44
C LEU A 100 -19.84 -3.12 50.45
N LEU A 101 -19.01 -4.08 50.00
CA LEU A 101 -18.37 -5.05 50.90
C LEU A 101 -17.49 -4.37 51.94
N ARG A 102 -16.71 -3.37 51.52
CA ARG A 102 -15.86 -2.59 52.43
C ARG A 102 -16.67 -1.84 53.49
N LYS A 103 -17.75 -1.18 53.10
CA LYS A 103 -18.67 -0.50 54.05
C LYS A 103 -19.26 -1.48 55.05
N LYS A 104 -19.70 -2.66 54.58
CA LYS A 104 -20.24 -3.70 55.44
C LYS A 104 -19.21 -4.24 56.44
N SER A 105 -17.96 -4.44 56.00
CA SER A 105 -16.85 -4.82 56.90
C SER A 105 -16.60 -3.77 57.97
N GLN A 106 -16.52 -2.50 57.58
CA GLN A 106 -16.33 -1.39 58.52
C GLN A 106 -17.46 -1.29 59.54
N GLU A 107 -18.71 -1.50 59.11
CA GLU A 107 -19.86 -1.50 60.04
C GLU A 107 -19.78 -2.68 61.02
N GLN A 108 -19.36 -3.86 60.58
CA GLN A 108 -19.15 -5.02 61.44
C GLN A 108 -18.02 -4.79 62.45
N GLU A 109 -16.89 -4.24 62.01
CA GLU A 109 -15.77 -3.87 62.86
C GLU A 109 -16.19 -2.82 63.91
N TYR A 110 -16.96 -1.80 63.51
CA TYR A 110 -17.50 -0.80 64.42
C TYR A 110 -18.39 -1.44 65.50
N LYS A 111 -19.32 -2.32 65.09
CA LYS A 111 -20.18 -3.06 66.03
C LYS A 111 -19.36 -3.90 67.01
N LEU A 112 -18.34 -4.60 66.53
CA LEU A 112 -17.47 -5.43 67.35
C LEU A 112 -16.67 -4.57 68.35
N ALA A 113 -16.11 -3.45 67.90
CA ALA A 113 -15.38 -2.51 68.74
C ALA A 113 -16.30 -1.91 69.83
N HIS A 114 -17.53 -1.53 69.47
CA HIS A 114 -18.51 -1.02 70.43
C HIS A 114 -18.90 -2.05 71.48
N LEU A 115 -19.16 -3.29 71.08
CA LEU A 115 -19.43 -4.39 72.02
C LEU A 115 -18.23 -4.66 72.93
N THR A 116 -17.02 -4.64 72.38
CA THR A 116 -15.79 -4.81 73.16
C THR A 116 -15.62 -3.69 74.18
N ALA A 117 -15.95 -2.44 73.84
CA ALA A 117 -15.93 -1.33 74.79
C ALA A 117 -16.98 -1.48 75.91
N LEU A 118 -18.19 -1.94 75.59
CA LEU A 118 -19.27 -2.13 76.56
C LEU A 118 -19.02 -3.29 77.54
N PHE A 119 -18.49 -4.41 77.05
CA PHE A 119 -18.34 -5.65 77.82
C PHE A 119 -16.90 -5.92 78.28
N GLY A 120 -15.90 -5.45 77.55
CA GLY A 120 -14.48 -5.56 77.90
C GLY A 120 -14.05 -4.62 79.02
N ALA A 121 -14.77 -3.52 79.25
CA ALA A 121 -14.53 -2.61 80.37
C ALA A 121 -14.96 -3.18 81.75
N LYS A 122 -15.53 -4.40 81.79
CA LYS A 122 -16.06 -5.02 83.03
C LYS A 122 -15.13 -6.07 83.66
N ALA A 123 -13.89 -6.18 83.18
CA ALA A 123 -12.89 -7.10 83.71
C ALA A 123 -11.62 -6.36 84.17
N LEU A 124 -11.76 -5.43 85.11
CA LEU A 124 -10.70 -4.93 86.01
C LEU A 124 -11.31 -4.58 87.36
#